data_AF-A0A2E2KNY7-F1
#
_entry.id   AF-A0A2E2KNY7-F1
#
_cell.length_a   1.000
_cell.length_b   1.000
_cell.length_c   1.000
_cell.angle_alpha   90.00
_cell.angle_beta   90.00
_cell.angle_gamma   90.00
#
_symmetry.space_group_name_H-M   'P 1'
#
loop_
_entity.id
_entity.type
_entity.pdbx_description
1 polymer ?
#
loop_
_entity_poly.entity_id
_entity_poly.type
_entity_poly.pdbx_seq_one_letter_code
_entity_poly.pdbx_strand_id
1 'polypeptide(L)'
;MNKQNLIIKDRLAHLNMTINTLHALNLTVLDFEVKDRNPVIHIIAGAGCNQLHGARTVWTPAENGIRTTTRVAKVGDCEVRWNEREEKLTGALQC
;
A
#
# COMPACT_ATOMS: atom_id res chain seq x y z
N MET A 1 -24.17 1.13 -22.58
CA MET A 1 -23.54 0.71 -21.30
C MET A 1 -22.37 1.64 -21.01
N ASN A 2 -22.32 2.28 -19.85
CA ASN A 2 -21.30 3.27 -19.52
C ASN A 2 -19.92 2.58 -19.35
N LYS A 3 -18.97 2.88 -20.23
CA LYS A 3 -17.62 2.28 -20.23
C LYS A 3 -16.87 2.55 -18.91
N GLN A 4 -17.08 3.71 -18.28
CA GLN A 4 -16.48 4.02 -16.98
C GLN A 4 -16.99 3.08 -15.89
N ASN A 5 -18.28 2.76 -15.88
CA ASN A 5 -18.85 1.83 -14.88
C ASN A 5 -18.28 0.42 -15.02
N LEU A 6 -17.95 -0.03 -16.25
CA LEU A 6 -17.31 -1.32 -16.47
C LEU A 6 -15.88 -1.34 -15.93
N ILE A 7 -15.12 -0.27 -16.19
CA ILE A 7 -13.75 -0.11 -15.67
C ILE A 7 -13.75 -0.10 -14.15
N ILE A 8 -14.69 0.62 -13.52
CA ILE A 8 -14.80 0.66 -12.06
C ILE A 8 -15.14 -0.73 -11.50
N LYS A 9 -16.07 -1.47 -12.13
CA LYS A 9 -16.40 -2.84 -11.71
C LYS A 9 -15.21 -3.79 -11.79
N ASP A 10 -14.45 -3.70 -12.87
CA ASP A 10 -13.23 -4.50 -13.07
C ASP A 10 -12.19 -4.21 -11.99
N ARG A 11 -11.95 -2.93 -11.70
CA ARG A 11 -11.05 -2.51 -10.61
C ARG A 11 -11.49 -3.02 -9.24
N LEU A 12 -12.79 -2.99 -8.95
CA LEU A 12 -13.34 -3.51 -7.70
C LEU A 12 -13.14 -5.03 -7.59
N ALA A 13 -13.22 -5.77 -8.71
CA ALA A 13 -12.93 -7.21 -8.71
C ALA A 13 -11.46 -7.48 -8.38
N HIS A 14 -10.52 -6.75 -8.98
CA HIS A 14 -9.08 -6.88 -8.70
C HIS A 14 -8.74 -6.48 -7.26
N LEU A 15 -9.40 -5.45 -6.75
CA LEU A 15 -9.26 -5.00 -5.37
C LEU A 15 -9.73 -6.09 -4.39
N ASN A 16 -10.88 -6.72 -4.65
CA ASN A 16 -11.39 -7.81 -3.83
C ASN A 16 -10.43 -9.02 -3.80
N MET A 17 -9.87 -9.42 -4.95
CA MET A 17 -8.87 -10.50 -5.03
C MET A 17 -7.59 -10.14 -4.23
N THR A 18 -7.16 -8.88 -4.33
CA THR A 18 -5.97 -8.41 -3.61
C THR A 18 -6.21 -8.41 -2.10
N ILE A 19 -7.36 -7.93 -1.64
CA ILE A 19 -7.74 -7.95 -0.22
C ILE A 19 -7.74 -9.37 0.32
N ASN A 20 -8.31 -10.33 -0.42
CA ASN A 20 -8.27 -11.74 -0.01
C ASN A 20 -6.84 -12.30 0.10
N THR A 21 -5.96 -11.89 -0.81
CA THR A 21 -4.54 -12.26 -0.76
C THR A 21 -3.87 -11.67 0.48
N LEU A 22 -4.12 -10.40 0.78
CA LEU A 22 -3.58 -9.74 1.97
C LEU A 22 -4.09 -10.38 3.27
N HIS A 23 -5.38 -10.75 3.33
CA HIS A 23 -5.94 -11.50 4.45
C HIS A 23 -5.26 -12.87 4.63
N ALA A 24 -5.00 -13.60 3.53
CA ALA A 24 -4.28 -14.87 3.61
C ALA A 24 -2.82 -14.71 4.12
N LEU A 25 -2.23 -13.53 3.91
CA LEU A 25 -0.93 -13.15 4.46
C LEU A 25 -0.99 -12.61 5.90
N ASN A 26 -2.16 -12.64 6.55
CA ASN A 26 -2.42 -12.04 7.86
C ASN A 26 -2.10 -10.53 7.90
N LEU A 27 -2.38 -9.81 6.82
CA LEU A 27 -2.23 -8.36 6.73
C LEU A 27 -3.59 -7.67 6.88
N THR A 28 -3.61 -6.62 7.70
CA THR A 28 -4.82 -5.83 7.95
C THR A 28 -4.91 -4.66 6.98
N VAL A 29 -5.99 -4.62 6.20
CA VAL A 29 -6.31 -3.49 5.32
C VAL A 29 -6.94 -2.37 6.14
N LEU A 30 -6.43 -1.14 5.97
CA LEU A 30 -6.95 0.07 6.61
C LEU A 30 -7.99 0.75 5.72
N ASP A 31 -7.60 1.02 4.47
CA ASP A 31 -8.42 1.68 3.48
C ASP A 31 -7.94 1.35 2.06
N PHE A 32 -8.66 1.88 1.07
CA PHE A 32 -8.26 1.81 -0.32
C PHE A 32 -8.73 3.03 -1.11
N GLU A 33 -8.01 3.34 -2.18
CA GLU A 33 -8.31 4.41 -3.11
C GLU A 33 -8.42 3.84 -4.53
N VAL A 34 -9.56 4.04 -5.19
CA VAL A 34 -9.72 3.67 -6.60
C VAL A 34 -9.27 4.84 -7.48
N LYS A 35 -8.00 4.82 -7.90
CA LYS A 35 -7.42 5.82 -8.82
C LYS A 35 -7.62 5.43 -10.29
N ASP A 36 -7.32 6.38 -11.18
CA ASP A 36 -7.51 6.26 -12.63
C ASP A 36 -6.70 5.16 -13.33
N ARG A 37 -5.69 4.56 -12.69
CA ARG A 37 -4.94 3.44 -13.28
C ARG A 37 -5.00 2.21 -12.38
N ASN A 38 -4.38 2.29 -11.21
CA ASN A 38 -4.26 1.18 -10.28
C ASN A 38 -4.89 1.59 -8.94
N PRO A 39 -5.76 0.75 -8.35
CA PRO A 39 -6.19 0.96 -6.98
C PRO A 39 -5.01 0.91 -6.03
N VAL A 40 -5.08 1.73 -4.99
CA VAL A 40 -4.10 1.76 -3.91
C VAL A 40 -4.77 1.20 -2.66
N ILE A 41 -4.09 0.33 -1.93
CA ILE A 41 -4.56 -0.28 -0.69
C ILE A 41 -3.56 0.06 0.40
N HIS A 42 -4.05 0.66 1.49
CA HIS A 42 -3.22 0.93 2.66
C HIS A 42 -3.40 -0.20 3.67
N ILE A 43 -2.29 -0.72 4.20
CA ILE A 43 -2.28 -1.80 5.18
C ILE A 43 -1.47 -1.41 6.42
N ILE A 44 -1.74 -2.10 7.53
CA ILE A 44 -0.86 -2.08 8.70
C ILE A 44 0.35 -2.98 8.42
N ALA A 45 1.54 -2.48 8.72
CA ALA A 45 2.77 -3.27 8.63
C ALA A 45 2.71 -4.48 9.55
N GLY A 46 3.06 -5.66 9.04
CA GLY A 46 3.07 -6.91 9.80
C GLY A 46 4.02 -7.94 9.21
N ALA A 47 4.15 -9.11 9.86
CA ALA A 47 5.06 -10.16 9.41
C ALA A 47 4.78 -10.65 7.97
N GLY A 48 3.51 -10.58 7.53
CA GLY A 48 3.10 -10.88 6.16
C GLY A 48 3.73 -9.98 5.09
N CYS A 49 4.20 -8.78 5.45
CA CYS A 49 4.84 -7.85 4.50
C CYS A 49 6.13 -8.44 3.89
N ASN A 50 6.79 -9.36 4.60
CA ASN A 50 7.98 -10.05 4.08
C ASN A 50 7.68 -10.94 2.87
N GLN A 51 6.41 -11.34 2.69
CA GLN A 51 5.95 -12.13 1.55
C GLN A 51 5.56 -11.24 0.35
N LEU A 52 5.47 -9.92 0.55
CA LEU A 52 5.22 -8.95 -0.52
C LEU A 52 6.53 -8.62 -1.25
N HIS A 53 6.93 -9.52 -2.15
CA HIS A 53 8.14 -9.36 -2.96
C HIS A 53 8.10 -8.10 -3.84
N GLY A 54 9.27 -7.50 -4.08
CA GLY A 54 9.40 -6.32 -4.94
C GLY A 54 8.90 -5.02 -4.31
N ALA A 55 8.67 -5.00 -3.00
CA ALA A 55 8.36 -3.77 -2.28
C ALA A 55 9.49 -2.75 -2.42
N ARG A 56 9.17 -1.57 -2.97
CA ARG A 56 10.11 -0.43 -3.03
C ARG A 56 9.84 0.53 -1.88
N THR A 57 10.89 1.19 -1.43
CA THR A 57 10.79 2.23 -0.41
C THR A 57 10.59 3.59 -1.05
N VAL A 58 9.61 4.35 -0.55
CA VAL A 58 9.30 5.71 -0.93
C VAL A 58 9.47 6.59 0.31
N TRP A 59 10.26 7.64 0.15
CA TRP A 59 10.50 8.62 1.20
C TRP A 59 9.61 9.82 0.95
N THR A 60 8.78 10.14 1.94
CA THR A 60 7.92 11.32 1.87
C THR A 60 8.35 12.29 2.97
N PRO A 61 8.75 13.53 2.62
CA PRO A 61 8.98 14.55 3.63
C PRO A 61 7.63 14.91 4.27
N ALA A 62 7.48 14.68 5.56
CA ALA A 62 6.35 15.19 6.32
C ALA A 62 6.59 16.67 6.66
N GLU A 63 5.52 17.47 6.71
CA GLU A 63 5.57 18.92 6.92
C GLU A 63 6.24 19.34 8.25
N ASN A 64 6.35 18.42 9.20
CA ASN A 64 6.97 18.61 10.51
C ASN A 64 8.46 18.21 10.57
N GLY A 65 9.11 17.99 9.43
CA GLY A 65 10.49 17.51 9.41
C GLY A 65 10.63 16.06 9.90
N ILE A 66 9.59 15.24 9.76
CA ILE A 66 9.67 13.79 9.93
C ILE A 66 9.82 13.17 8.54
N ARG A 67 10.69 12.17 8.39
CA ARG A 67 10.70 11.33 7.20
C ARG A 67 9.80 10.13 7.46
N THR A 68 8.74 10.01 6.66
CA THR A 68 7.91 8.82 6.65
C THR A 68 8.45 7.87 5.59
N THR A 69 8.76 6.65 6.02
CA THR A 69 9.22 5.57 5.15
C THR A 69 8.00 4.75 4.74
N THR A 70 7.54 4.92 3.51
CA THR A 70 6.41 4.13 2.98
C THR A 70 6.94 3.06 2.04
N ARG A 71 6.59 1.81 2.30
CA ARG A 71 6.84 0.70 1.38
C ARG A 71 5.66 0.58 0.42
N VAL A 72 5.97 0.28 -0.84
CA VAL A 72 4.99 0.09 -1.91
C VAL A 72 5.30 -1.21 -2.62
N ALA A 73 4.39 -2.18 -2.55
CA ALA A 73 4.45 -3.43 -3.31
C ALA A 73 3.33 -3.47 -4.35
N LYS A 74 3.51 -4.26 -5.40
CA LYS A 74 2.46 -4.54 -6.38
C LYS A 74 1.90 -5.94 -6.13
N VAL A 75 0.60 -6.04 -5.89
CA VAL A 75 -0.11 -7.32 -5.73
C VAL A 75 -1.23 -7.34 -6.75
N GLY A 76 -1.11 -8.23 -7.74
CA GLY A 76 -1.96 -8.16 -8.93
C GLY A 76 -1.82 -6.80 -9.64
N ASP A 77 -2.94 -6.12 -9.85
CA ASP A 77 -3.00 -4.77 -10.41
C ASP A 77 -3.14 -3.65 -9.37
N CYS A 78 -3.05 -3.99 -8.08
CA CYS A 78 -3.17 -3.04 -6.98
C CYS A 78 -1.80 -2.67 -6.41
N GLU A 79 -1.66 -1.41 -6.00
CA GLU A 79 -0.51 -0.96 -5.20
C GLU A 79 -0.84 -1.10 -3.72
N VAL A 80 -0.03 -1.87 -2.99
CA VAL A 80 -0.18 -2.06 -1.55
C VAL A 80 0.85 -1.20 -0.84
N ARG A 81 0.42 -0.38 0.11
CA ARG A 81 1.26 0.60 0.80
C ARG A 81 1.20 0.43 2.32
N TRP A 82 2.34 0.53 2.97
CA TRP A 82 2.43 0.55 4.44
C TRP A 82 3.60 1.40 4.90
N ASN A 83 3.47 2.00 6.09
CA ASN A 83 4.55 2.75 6.70
C ASN A 83 5.43 1.79 7.52
N GLU A 84 6.75 1.82 7.29
CA GLU A 84 7.71 1.03 8.07
C GLU A 84 8.16 1.77 9.35
N ARG A 85 8.45 3.07 9.23
CA ARG A 85 8.90 3.93 10.34
C ARG A 85 8.55 5.40 10.09
N GLU A 86 8.22 6.11 11.17
CA GLU A 86 8.26 7.58 11.24
C GLU A 86 9.56 7.97 11.94
N GLU A 87 10.55 8.49 11.21
CA GLU A 87 11.80 8.97 11.79
C GLU A 87 11.78 10.49 11.89
N LYS A 88 11.82 11.04 13.12
CA LYS A 88 12.03 12.47 13.33
C LYS A 88 13.41 12.86 12.81
N LEU A 89 13.54 13.92 12.01
CA LEU A 89 14.83 14.43 11.49
C LEU A 89 15.73 15.05 12.57
N THR A 90 15.57 14.69 13.84
CA THR A 90 16.48 15.03 14.92
C THR A 90 17.23 13.78 15.33
N GLY A 91 18.32 13.52 14.61
CA GLY A 91 19.48 12.70 14.98
C GLY A 91 19.25 11.44 15.82
N ALA A 92 19.26 10.27 15.16
CA ALA A 92 20.11 9.13 15.50
C ALA A 92 19.69 7.96 14.61
N LEU A 93 20.56 7.63 13.65
CA LEU A 93 20.50 6.33 12.97
C LEU A 93 20.60 5.22 14.01
N GLN A 94 19.83 4.15 13.83
CA GLN A 94 20.36 2.80 14.06
C GLN A 94 19.55 1.81 13.20
N CYS A 95 20.28 1.22 12.24
CA CYS A 95 19.96 -0.07 11.65
C CYS A 95 20.18 -1.16 12.69
#